data_AF-A0AAN8K8J5-F1
#
_entry.id   AF-A0AAN8K8J5-F1
#
_cell.length_a   1.000
_cell.length_b   1.000
_cell.length_c   1.000
_cell.angle_alpha   90.00
_cell.angle_beta   90.00
_cell.angle_gamma   90.00
#
_symmetry.space_group_name_H-M   'P 1'
#
loop_
_entity.id
_entity.type
_entity.pdbx_description
1 polymer ?
#
loop_
_entity_poly.entity_id
_entity_poly.type
_entity_poly.pdbx_seq_one_letter_code
_entity_poly.pdbx_strand_id
1 'polypeptide(L)'
;MPPKIMTRDFKYFFLHVHVDIFHEIFFGGEDFRKAFKRLSEITTLYTDAAHLVVTATLTNSGITSITNDLQLIKPTVVKMNPDRQNIFIEKKSRLPNLRKYEKFDDLIHPVSAELKELKSEFPVTIVYVDSLECLYYCYNFIEKAVGKDGYVGIDQTPENRIFAQYQSFKIYTKNENTHYK
;
A
#
# COMPACT_ATOMS: atom_id res chain seq x y z
N MET A 1 -43.18 26.47 0.34
CA MET A 1 -42.57 25.74 1.48
C MET A 1 -41.07 25.90 1.37
N PRO A 2 -40.37 26.45 2.38
CA PRO A 2 -38.92 26.44 2.38
C PRO A 2 -38.42 25.00 2.56
N PRO A 3 -37.24 24.63 2.04
CA PRO A 3 -36.67 23.33 2.28
C PRO A 3 -36.44 23.16 3.79
N LYS A 4 -36.85 22.01 4.33
CA LYS A 4 -36.59 21.62 5.71
C LYS A 4 -35.07 21.63 5.93
N ILE A 5 -34.58 22.69 6.56
CA ILE A 5 -33.24 22.71 7.16
C ILE A 5 -33.27 21.63 8.23
N MET A 6 -32.50 20.58 8.00
CA MET A 6 -32.24 19.49 8.94
C MET A 6 -31.65 20.12 10.20
N THR A 7 -32.50 20.38 11.19
CA THR A 7 -32.15 21.09 12.40
C THR A 7 -32.10 20.10 13.56
N ARG A 8 -30.99 20.21 14.30
CA ARG A 8 -30.74 19.71 15.66
C ARG A 8 -30.27 18.26 15.78
N ASP A 9 -28.94 18.18 15.97
CA ASP A 9 -28.17 17.24 16.81
C ASP A 9 -27.00 16.52 16.11
N PHE A 10 -26.30 17.19 15.19
CA PHE A 10 -25.04 16.71 14.61
C PHE A 10 -23.85 17.51 15.15
N LYS A 11 -23.52 17.35 16.43
CA LYS A 11 -22.51 18.19 17.10
C LYS A 11 -21.06 17.79 16.85
N TYR A 12 -20.78 16.67 16.19
CA TYR A 12 -19.42 16.24 15.85
C TYR A 12 -19.40 15.42 14.56
N PHE A 13 -19.55 16.08 13.41
CA PHE A 13 -19.12 15.47 12.15
C PHE A 13 -17.60 15.61 12.09
N PHE A 14 -16.87 14.54 12.43
CA PHE A 14 -15.49 14.41 11.99
C PHE A 14 -15.52 14.05 10.52
N LEU A 15 -15.32 15.03 9.64
CA LEU A 15 -15.05 14.74 8.25
C LEU A 15 -13.60 14.29 8.16
N HIS A 16 -13.41 12.97 8.28
CA HIS A 16 -12.13 12.34 8.05
C HIS A 16 -11.93 12.18 6.55
N VAL A 17 -11.19 13.10 5.94
CA VAL A 17 -10.75 12.94 4.56
C VAL A 17 -9.46 12.13 4.62
N HIS A 18 -9.60 10.81 4.62
CA HIS A 18 -8.45 9.90 4.47
C HIS A 18 -7.93 10.02 3.05
N VAL A 19 -6.91 10.86 2.87
CA VAL A 19 -6.19 10.90 1.60
C VAL A 19 -4.90 10.12 1.76
N ASP A 20 -5.06 8.81 1.76
CA ASP A 20 -3.93 7.96 1.41
C ASP A 20 -3.46 8.42 0.02
N ILE A 21 -2.20 8.83 -0.06
CA ILE A 21 -1.52 9.16 -1.31
C ILE A 21 -1.81 10.57 -1.90
N PHE A 22 -1.95 11.62 -1.08
CA PHE A 22 -2.04 13.00 -1.63
C PHE A 22 -0.74 13.41 -2.37
N HIS A 23 0.40 12.80 -2.04
CA HIS A 23 1.66 13.04 -2.75
C HIS A 23 1.63 12.63 -4.23
N GLU A 24 0.88 11.60 -4.62
CA GLU A 24 0.75 11.23 -6.06
C GLU A 24 -0.03 12.29 -6.85
N ILE A 25 -0.84 13.14 -6.22
CA ILE A 25 -1.47 14.30 -6.89
C ILE A 25 -0.41 15.33 -7.29
N PHE A 26 0.67 15.44 -6.49
CA PHE A 26 1.80 16.32 -6.77
C PHE A 26 2.78 15.74 -7.82
N PHE A 27 2.99 14.42 -7.81
CA PHE A 27 3.96 13.75 -8.70
C PHE A 27 3.34 13.15 -9.97
N GLY A 28 2.03 12.91 -10.01
CA GLY A 28 1.32 12.22 -11.11
C GLY A 28 0.79 13.13 -12.22
N GLY A 29 0.99 14.45 -12.11
CA GLY A 29 0.52 15.44 -13.08
C GLY A 29 -0.98 15.79 -12.97
N GLU A 30 -1.38 16.83 -13.72
CA GLU A 30 -2.71 17.48 -13.74
C GLU A 30 -3.93 16.53 -13.89
N ASP A 31 -3.72 15.30 -14.39
CA ASP A 31 -4.76 14.31 -14.64
C ASP A 31 -4.96 13.30 -13.50
N PHE A 32 -4.10 13.29 -12.48
CA PHE A 32 -4.21 12.32 -11.40
C PHE A 32 -5.32 12.69 -10.41
N ARG A 33 -6.41 11.91 -10.45
CA ARG A 33 -7.59 11.98 -9.58
C ARG A 33 -8.23 13.37 -9.48
N LYS A 34 -8.72 13.90 -10.62
CA LYS A 34 -9.50 15.16 -10.72
C LYS A 34 -10.59 15.34 -9.64
N ALA A 35 -11.15 14.25 -9.13
CA ALA A 35 -12.11 14.25 -8.03
C ALA A 35 -11.58 14.93 -6.74
N PHE A 36 -10.27 14.92 -6.50
CA PHE A 36 -9.67 15.54 -5.30
C PHE A 36 -9.71 17.07 -5.36
N LYS A 37 -9.69 17.67 -6.57
CA LYS A 37 -9.86 19.13 -6.74
C LYS A 37 -11.23 19.63 -6.24
N ARG A 38 -12.22 18.72 -6.11
CA ARG A 38 -13.57 19.03 -5.61
C ARG A 38 -13.73 18.85 -4.09
N LEU A 39 -12.72 18.36 -3.38
CA LEU A 39 -12.80 18.21 -1.92
C LEU A 39 -12.92 19.55 -1.18
N SER A 40 -12.47 20.62 -1.81
CA SER A 40 -12.65 22.00 -1.36
C SER A 40 -14.12 22.41 -1.24
N GLU A 41 -15.01 21.83 -2.06
CA GLU A 41 -16.46 22.06 -1.96
C GLU A 41 -16.97 21.58 -0.59
N ILE A 42 -16.44 20.46 -0.09
CA ILE A 42 -16.88 19.87 1.17
C ILE A 42 -16.37 20.69 2.36
N THR A 43 -15.10 21.08 2.35
CA THR A 43 -14.54 21.92 3.42
C THR A 43 -15.21 23.30 3.48
N THR A 44 -15.66 23.81 2.33
CA THR A 44 -16.40 25.08 2.23
C THR A 44 -17.86 24.95 2.67
N LEU A 45 -18.54 23.83 2.39
CA LEU A 45 -19.92 23.60 2.80
C LEU A 45 -20.06 23.31 4.30
N TYR A 46 -19.03 22.72 4.90
CA TYR A 46 -19.03 22.30 6.31
C TYR A 46 -17.92 23.01 7.09
N THR A 47 -18.00 24.34 7.20
CA THR A 47 -17.00 25.16 7.91
C THR A 47 -16.96 24.88 9.42
N ASP A 48 -18.08 24.44 9.99
CA ASP A 48 -18.20 24.14 11.43
C ASP A 48 -17.72 22.72 11.79
N ALA A 49 -17.41 21.89 10.80
CA ALA A 49 -16.92 20.54 11.00
C ALA A 49 -15.39 20.50 11.18
N ALA A 50 -14.91 19.55 11.97
CA ALA A 50 -13.48 19.29 12.06
C ALA A 50 -13.01 18.52 10.81
N HIS A 51 -12.02 19.07 10.11
CA HIS A 51 -11.40 18.46 8.94
C HIS A 51 -10.05 17.85 9.32
N LEU A 52 -9.89 16.55 9.08
CA LEU A 52 -8.63 15.85 9.29
C LEU A 52 -8.11 15.33 7.95
N VAL A 53 -6.90 15.74 7.60
CA VAL A 53 -6.15 15.28 6.43
C VAL A 53 -4.93 14.51 6.91
N VAL A 54 -4.81 13.26 6.49
CA VAL A 54 -3.71 12.36 6.85
C VAL A 54 -2.94 11.99 5.58
N THR A 55 -1.61 12.02 5.64
CA THR A 55 -0.73 11.60 4.55
C THR A 55 0.57 11.01 5.10
N ALA A 56 1.13 10.02 4.42
CA ALA A 56 2.38 9.37 4.82
C ALA A 56 3.62 10.18 4.39
N THR A 57 3.58 10.79 3.21
CA THR A 57 4.72 11.51 2.62
C THR A 57 4.22 12.86 2.12
N LEU A 58 4.78 13.95 2.65
CA LEU A 58 4.47 15.29 2.15
C LEU A 58 5.60 16.27 2.49
N THR A 59 5.99 17.07 1.49
CA THR A 59 6.97 18.14 1.66
C THR A 59 6.31 19.39 2.27
N ASN A 60 7.13 20.35 2.72
CA ASN A 60 6.61 21.64 3.18
C ASN A 60 5.81 22.39 2.11
N SER A 61 6.25 22.34 0.84
CA SER A 61 5.51 22.91 -0.28
C SER A 61 4.17 22.21 -0.51
N GLY A 62 4.14 20.88 -0.41
CA GLY A 62 2.91 20.09 -0.51
C GLY A 62 1.91 20.42 0.59
N ILE A 63 2.38 20.67 1.83
CA ILE A 63 1.50 21.11 2.93
C ILE A 63 0.82 22.45 2.59
N THR A 64 1.59 23.41 2.08
CA THR A 64 1.04 24.71 1.67
C THR A 64 0.01 24.56 0.57
N SER A 65 0.30 23.75 -0.44
CA SER A 65 -0.61 23.53 -1.56
C SER A 65 -1.89 22.81 -1.13
N ILE A 66 -1.82 21.75 -0.33
CA ILE A 66 -3.03 21.08 0.19
C ILE A 66 -3.86 22.00 1.06
N THR A 67 -3.21 22.82 1.90
CA THR A 67 -3.90 23.79 2.73
C THR A 67 -4.70 24.77 1.88
N ASN A 68 -4.12 25.24 0.78
CA ASN A 68 -4.78 26.15 -0.15
C ASN A 68 -5.86 25.44 -0.97
N ASP A 69 -5.56 24.27 -1.53
CA ASP A 69 -6.47 23.52 -2.39
C ASP A 69 -7.73 23.10 -1.62
N LEU A 70 -7.58 22.67 -0.37
CA LEU A 70 -8.69 22.29 0.50
C LEU A 70 -9.29 23.46 1.28
N GLN A 71 -8.81 24.70 1.07
CA GLN A 71 -9.30 25.90 1.76
C GLN A 71 -9.30 25.74 3.30
N LEU A 72 -8.28 25.07 3.85
CA LEU A 72 -8.20 24.82 5.28
C LEU A 72 -7.81 26.10 6.02
N ILE A 73 -8.65 26.52 6.96
CA ILE A 73 -8.41 27.73 7.75
C ILE A 73 -7.49 27.38 8.92
N LYS A 74 -6.24 27.89 8.87
CA LYS A 74 -5.24 27.77 9.95
C LYS A 74 -5.08 26.34 10.50
N PRO A 75 -4.77 25.34 9.65
CA PRO A 75 -4.67 23.95 10.10
C PRO A 75 -3.50 23.77 11.07
N THR A 76 -3.69 22.90 12.06
CA THR A 76 -2.58 22.40 12.89
C THR A 76 -1.86 21.29 12.15
N VAL A 77 -0.56 21.45 11.93
CA VAL A 77 0.25 20.48 11.19
C VAL A 77 1.04 19.62 12.19
N VAL A 78 0.72 18.33 12.23
CA VAL A 78 1.45 17.33 13.04
C VAL A 78 2.36 16.52 12.12
N LYS A 79 3.65 16.48 12.44
CA LYS A 79 4.67 15.73 11.69
C LYS A 79 5.32 14.69 12.59
N MET A 80 5.57 13.52 12.05
CA MET A 80 6.29 12.45 12.74
C MET A 80 7.45 11.98 11.89
N ASN A 81 8.59 11.72 12.53
CA ASN A 81 9.73 11.11 11.85
C ASN A 81 9.36 9.67 11.44
N PRO A 82 9.50 9.29 10.15
CA PRO A 82 9.26 7.91 9.72
C PRO A 82 10.33 6.94 10.23
N ASP A 83 11.43 7.41 10.81
CA ASP A 83 12.49 6.56 11.38
C ASP A 83 11.94 5.55 12.38
N ARG A 84 12.51 4.34 12.33
CA ARG A 84 12.12 3.19 13.15
C ARG A 84 13.39 2.52 13.63
N GLN A 85 13.79 2.85 14.85
CA GLN A 85 15.03 2.37 15.47
C GLN A 85 15.09 0.84 15.61
N ASN A 86 13.94 0.17 15.60
CA ASN A 86 13.84 -1.29 15.65
C ASN A 86 13.92 -1.97 14.27
N ILE A 87 14.19 -1.23 13.19
CA ILE A 87 14.35 -1.79 11.84
C ILE A 87 15.83 -1.76 11.45
N PHE A 88 16.40 -2.95 11.26
CA PHE A 88 17.71 -3.11 10.65
C PHE A 88 17.57 -3.17 9.12
N ILE A 89 18.41 -2.43 8.40
CA ILE A 89 18.40 -2.36 6.94
C ILE A 89 19.72 -2.89 6.41
N GLU A 90 19.64 -3.92 5.56
CA GLU A 90 20.80 -4.51 4.88
C GLU A 90 20.63 -4.41 3.36
N LYS A 91 21.73 -4.18 2.64
CA LYS A 91 21.77 -4.20 1.18
C LYS A 91 22.80 -5.22 0.71
N LYS A 92 22.33 -6.23 -0.03
CA LYS A 92 23.17 -7.25 -0.68
C LYS A 92 23.19 -7.07 -2.19
N SER A 93 24.35 -7.27 -2.80
CA SER A 93 24.48 -7.33 -4.25
C SER A 93 23.91 -8.65 -4.76
N ARG A 94 23.17 -8.60 -5.88
CA ARG A 94 22.65 -9.80 -6.55
C ARG A 94 23.72 -10.39 -7.45
N LEU A 95 23.66 -11.70 -7.67
CA LEU A 95 24.46 -12.35 -8.71
C LEU A 95 24.15 -11.76 -10.09
N PRO A 96 25.13 -11.75 -11.01
CA PRO A 96 24.89 -11.32 -12.39
C PRO A 96 23.78 -12.16 -13.03
N ASN A 97 22.96 -11.51 -13.86
CA ASN A 97 21.85 -12.15 -14.58
C ASN A 97 22.39 -13.10 -15.68
N LEU A 98 22.99 -14.23 -15.30
CA LEU A 98 23.42 -15.27 -16.23
C LEU A 98 22.22 -16.06 -16.78
N ARG A 99 21.18 -16.24 -15.95
CA ARG A 99 19.87 -16.83 -16.28
C ARG A 99 18.75 -16.07 -15.55
N LYS A 100 17.54 -16.05 -16.13
CA LYS A 100 16.48 -15.09 -15.77
C LYS A 100 16.09 -15.14 -14.28
N TYR A 101 15.90 -16.33 -13.71
CA TYR A 101 15.35 -16.52 -12.35
C TYR A 101 16.27 -17.21 -11.35
N GLU A 102 17.32 -17.92 -11.78
CA GLU A 102 18.26 -18.61 -10.86
C GLU A 102 18.95 -17.65 -9.88
N LYS A 103 19.04 -16.36 -10.22
CA LYS A 103 19.51 -15.29 -9.32
C LYS A 103 18.69 -15.15 -8.03
N PHE A 104 17.46 -15.69 -8.01
CA PHE A 104 16.59 -15.68 -6.84
C PHE A 104 16.81 -16.91 -5.94
N ASP A 105 17.48 -17.94 -6.43
CA ASP A 105 17.69 -19.18 -5.68
C ASP A 105 18.50 -18.89 -4.41
N ASP A 106 19.59 -18.12 -4.51
CA ASP A 106 20.40 -17.70 -3.35
C ASP A 106 19.63 -16.85 -2.33
N LEU A 107 18.57 -16.16 -2.76
CA LEU A 107 17.73 -15.33 -1.90
C LEU A 107 16.61 -16.13 -1.23
N ILE A 108 15.99 -17.03 -1.99
CA ILE A 108 14.80 -17.78 -1.55
C ILE A 108 15.18 -19.09 -0.86
N HIS A 109 16.28 -19.71 -1.23
CA HIS A 109 16.78 -20.94 -0.60
C HIS A 109 16.96 -20.81 0.92
N PRO A 110 17.65 -19.79 1.48
CA PRO A 110 17.77 -19.68 2.94
C PRO A 110 16.40 -19.52 3.61
N VAL A 111 15.49 -18.74 2.99
CA VAL A 111 14.12 -18.55 3.49
C VAL A 111 13.34 -19.87 3.49
N SER A 112 13.45 -20.67 2.43
CA SER A 112 12.74 -21.95 2.33
C SER A 112 13.33 -23.01 3.28
N ALA A 113 14.64 -23.02 3.48
CA ALA A 113 15.30 -23.90 4.43
C ALA A 113 14.89 -23.58 5.88
N GLU A 114 14.93 -22.31 6.26
CA GLU A 114 14.53 -21.86 7.61
C GLU A 114 13.03 -22.04 7.85
N LEU A 115 12.17 -21.77 6.84
CA LEU A 115 10.74 -22.05 6.92
C LEU A 115 10.46 -23.54 7.15
N LYS A 116 11.21 -24.43 6.49
CA LYS A 116 11.07 -25.88 6.65
C LYS A 116 11.49 -26.35 8.05
N GLU A 117 12.52 -25.72 8.61
CA GLU A 117 13.03 -26.03 9.95
C GLU A 117 12.08 -25.53 11.04
N LEU A 118 11.72 -24.24 11.02
CA LEU A 118 10.95 -23.58 12.09
C LEU A 118 9.44 -23.80 11.97
N LYS A 119 8.91 -24.05 10.77
CA LYS A 119 7.48 -24.28 10.51
C LYS A 119 6.60 -23.20 11.14
N SER A 120 5.79 -23.55 12.14
CA SER A 120 4.90 -22.61 12.84
C SER A 120 5.63 -21.59 13.71
N GLU A 121 6.90 -21.82 14.03
CA GLU A 121 7.77 -20.87 14.76
C GLU A 121 8.51 -19.92 13.82
N PHE A 122 8.39 -20.10 12.49
CA PHE A 122 9.02 -19.22 11.52
C PHE A 122 8.44 -17.80 11.62
N PRO A 123 9.28 -16.76 11.74
CA PRO A 123 8.79 -15.39 11.86
C PRO A 123 8.01 -14.96 10.61
N VAL A 124 6.98 -14.15 10.81
CA VAL A 124 6.20 -13.58 9.70
C VAL A 124 7.13 -12.82 8.77
N THR A 125 7.30 -13.34 7.55
CA THR A 125 8.22 -12.81 6.55
C THR A 125 7.45 -12.43 5.31
N ILE A 126 7.65 -11.20 4.83
CA ILE A 126 7.02 -10.69 3.60
C ILE A 126 8.09 -10.52 2.53
N VAL A 127 7.92 -11.21 1.40
CA VAL A 127 8.83 -11.10 0.25
C VAL A 127 8.14 -10.35 -0.87
N TYR A 128 8.63 -9.14 -1.16
CA TYR A 128 8.18 -8.35 -2.29
C TYR A 128 8.98 -8.69 -3.55
N VAL A 129 8.28 -8.94 -4.65
CA VAL A 129 8.86 -9.25 -5.97
C VAL A 129 8.32 -8.31 -7.04
N ASP A 130 9.08 -8.15 -8.12
CA ASP A 130 8.87 -7.14 -9.17
C ASP A 130 7.95 -7.60 -10.32
N SER A 131 7.68 -8.89 -10.43
CA SER A 131 6.81 -9.44 -11.48
C SER A 131 6.03 -10.67 -11.03
N LEU A 132 4.92 -10.94 -11.71
CA LEU A 132 4.15 -12.18 -11.48
C LEU A 132 5.00 -13.41 -11.81
N GLU A 133 5.83 -13.37 -12.85
CA GLU A 133 6.71 -14.49 -13.20
C GLU A 133 7.68 -14.82 -12.07
N CYS A 134 8.28 -13.80 -11.43
CA CYS A 134 9.12 -13.96 -10.25
C CYS A 134 8.32 -14.52 -9.06
N LEU A 135 7.10 -14.04 -8.84
CA LEU A 135 6.23 -14.53 -7.77
C LEU A 135 5.97 -16.03 -7.91
N TYR A 136 5.55 -16.47 -9.10
CA TYR A 136 5.29 -17.88 -9.38
C TYR A 136 6.56 -18.73 -9.25
N TYR A 137 7.71 -18.22 -9.71
CA TYR A 137 8.99 -18.91 -9.57
C TYR A 137 9.35 -19.13 -8.09
N CYS A 138 9.35 -18.07 -7.28
CA CYS A 138 9.69 -18.14 -5.85
C CYS A 138 8.72 -19.05 -5.08
N TYR A 139 7.42 -18.95 -5.35
CA TYR A 139 6.43 -19.80 -4.70
C TYR A 139 6.64 -21.29 -5.03
N ASN A 140 6.83 -21.62 -6.30
CA ASN A 140 7.10 -22.99 -6.73
C ASN A 140 8.43 -23.52 -6.15
N PHE A 141 9.43 -22.66 -6.01
CA PHE A 141 10.70 -23.02 -5.39
C PHE A 141 10.49 -23.41 -3.91
N ILE A 142 9.78 -22.57 -3.15
CA ILE A 142 9.47 -22.82 -1.74
C ILE A 142 8.61 -24.10 -1.61
N GLU A 143 7.59 -24.25 -2.45
CA GLU A 143 6.73 -25.43 -2.45
C GLU A 143 7.50 -26.73 -2.65
N LYS A 144 8.44 -26.75 -3.60
CA LYS A 144 9.30 -27.92 -3.83
C LYS A 144 10.28 -28.17 -2.69
N ALA A 145 10.85 -27.12 -2.10
CA ALA A 145 11.84 -27.24 -1.03
C ALA A 145 11.22 -27.74 0.28
N VAL A 146 10.07 -27.17 0.66
CA VAL A 146 9.38 -27.48 1.92
C VAL A 146 8.54 -28.76 1.77
N GLY A 147 7.87 -28.95 0.64
CA GLY A 147 7.08 -30.15 0.37
C GLY A 147 5.98 -30.38 1.41
N LYS A 148 5.92 -31.59 1.98
CA LYS A 148 4.90 -31.98 2.97
C LYS A 148 4.99 -31.20 4.28
N ASP A 149 6.18 -30.69 4.61
CA ASP A 149 6.40 -29.87 5.80
C ASP A 149 5.76 -28.47 5.67
N GLY A 150 5.21 -28.14 4.50
CA GLY A 150 4.57 -26.85 4.21
C GLY A 150 3.15 -26.73 4.76
N TYR A 151 2.71 -27.70 5.55
CA TYR A 151 1.38 -27.79 6.12
C TYR A 151 1.46 -28.05 7.63
N VAL A 152 0.53 -27.45 8.36
CA VAL A 152 0.30 -27.75 9.77
C VAL A 152 -0.57 -29.00 9.88
N GLY A 153 -0.10 -30.00 10.62
CA GLY A 153 -0.84 -31.25 10.83
C GLY A 153 -0.73 -32.22 9.65
N ILE A 154 -1.68 -33.17 9.59
CA ILE A 154 -1.66 -34.28 8.61
C ILE A 154 -2.35 -33.89 7.30
N ASP A 155 -3.36 -33.01 7.38
CA ASP A 155 -4.21 -32.66 6.25
C ASP A 155 -3.57 -31.56 5.40
N GLN A 156 -3.35 -31.87 4.12
CA GLN A 156 -2.72 -30.96 3.16
C GLN A 156 -3.73 -30.03 2.48
N THR A 157 -4.55 -29.34 3.29
CA THR A 157 -5.51 -28.37 2.77
C THR A 157 -4.90 -26.97 2.68
N PRO A 158 -5.41 -26.09 1.80
CA PRO A 158 -4.92 -24.71 1.68
C PRO A 158 -4.90 -23.94 3.01
N GLU A 159 -5.86 -24.20 3.89
CA GLU A 159 -5.99 -23.54 5.20
C GLU A 159 -4.87 -23.90 6.16
N ASN A 160 -4.28 -25.08 6.02
CA ASN A 160 -3.19 -25.56 6.85
C ASN A 160 -1.81 -25.13 6.32
N ARG A 161 -1.75 -24.43 5.18
CA ARG A 161 -0.47 -24.08 4.54
C ARG A 161 0.25 -22.97 5.31
N ILE A 162 1.54 -23.16 5.59
CA ILE A 162 2.35 -22.20 6.37
C ILE A 162 2.92 -21.03 5.55
N PHE A 163 2.62 -20.99 4.26
CA PHE A 163 3.04 -19.91 3.37
C PHE A 163 2.02 -19.74 2.23
N ALA A 164 1.90 -18.53 1.71
CA ALA A 164 0.98 -18.19 0.64
C ALA A 164 1.59 -17.17 -0.31
N GLN A 165 1.07 -17.11 -1.53
CA GLN A 165 1.32 -16.00 -2.45
C GLN A 165 0.09 -15.10 -2.51
N TYR A 166 0.31 -13.79 -2.52
CA TYR A 166 -0.73 -12.80 -2.74
C TYR A 166 -0.49 -12.10 -4.07
N GLN A 167 -1.52 -12.09 -4.93
CA GLN A 167 -1.53 -11.31 -6.16
C GLN A 167 -2.75 -10.40 -6.16
N SER A 168 -2.52 -9.09 -6.28
CA SER A 168 -3.58 -8.14 -6.57
C SER A 168 -3.55 -7.84 -8.06
N PHE A 169 -4.59 -8.24 -8.78
CA PHE A 169 -4.80 -7.73 -10.14
C PHE A 169 -5.07 -6.23 -10.04
N LYS A 170 -4.14 -5.41 -10.54
CA LYS A 170 -4.50 -4.02 -10.86
C LYS A 170 -5.56 -4.11 -11.95
N ILE A 171 -6.80 -3.77 -11.61
CA ILE A 171 -7.81 -3.43 -12.60
C ILE A 171 -7.35 -2.12 -13.21
N TYR A 172 -6.46 -2.21 -14.21
CA TYR A 172 -6.34 -1.13 -15.18
C TYR A 172 -7.66 -1.18 -15.95
N THR A 173 -8.60 -0.30 -15.60
CA THR A 173 -9.63 0.09 -16.55
C THR A 173 -8.89 0.62 -17.76
N LYS A 174 -8.81 -0.24 -18.77
CA LYS A 174 -8.30 0.06 -20.10
C LYS A 174 -9.17 1.21 -20.59
N ASN A 175 -8.69 2.44 -20.49
CA ASN A 175 -9.30 3.53 -21.23
C ASN A 175 -9.12 3.16 -22.70
N GLU A 176 -10.21 2.71 -23.30
CA GLU A 176 -10.41 2.71 -24.74
C GLU A 176 -10.11 4.13 -25.21
N ASN A 177 -8.96 4.30 -25.86
CA ASN A 177 -8.60 5.31 -26.87
C ASN A 177 -7.10 5.61 -26.85
N THR A 178 -6.30 4.62 -27.22
CA THR A 178 -5.01 4.89 -27.89
C THR A 178 -5.16 4.49 -29.35
N HIS A 179 -5.64 5.43 -30.16
CA HIS A 179 -5.38 5.41 -31.58
C HIS A 179 -3.88 5.63 -31.78
N TYR A 180 -3.19 4.58 -32.24
CA TYR A 180 -1.89 4.72 -32.85
C TYR A 180 -2.03 5.60 -34.11
N LYS A 181 -1.27 6.67 -34.16
CA LYS A 181 -0.77 7.28 -35.40
C LYS A 181 0.73 7.42 -35.27
#